data_AF-A0A7I9YQB6-F1
#
_entry.id   AF-A0A7I9YQB6-F1
#
_cell.length_a   1.000
_cell.length_b   1.000
_cell.length_c   1.000
_cell.angle_alpha   90.00
_cell.angle_beta   90.00
_cell.angle_gamma   90.00
#
_symmetry.space_group_name_H-M   'P 1'
#
loop_
_entity.id
_entity.type
_entity.pdbx_description
1 polymer ?
#
loop_
_entity_poly.entity_id
_entity_poly.type
_entity_poly.pdbx_seq_one_letter_code
_entity_poly.pdbx_strand_id
1 'polypeptide(L)'
;MHRATESARPDALFNDPFAERLAGQQGHAIVARVPRSTRNGWWLIARTKLIDDAILEAIAQGCDRVLNLAAGLDTRPYRLDLPADFTWVEADLPPLLADKTQLLADATPRCKLIRSAVDLADPQARSAFFDEALDGANKALVLTEGLLMYLAERDVVVTS
;
A
#
# COMPACT_ATOMS: atom_id res chain seq x y z
N MET A 1 10.12 4.01 8.87
CA MET A 1 11.60 4.04 9.01
C MET A 1 12.32 3.28 7.92
N HIS A 2 12.21 1.95 7.78
CA HIS A 2 13.03 1.23 6.79
C HIS A 2 12.90 1.74 5.36
N ARG A 3 11.70 2.08 4.88
CA ARG A 3 11.51 2.70 3.56
C ARG A 3 12.17 4.08 3.45
N ALA A 4 12.06 4.91 4.49
CA ALA A 4 12.72 6.22 4.53
C ALA A 4 14.25 6.09 4.56
N THR A 5 14.77 5.14 5.33
CA THR A 5 16.21 4.81 5.38
C THR A 5 16.70 4.32 4.02
N GLU A 6 15.93 3.50 3.32
CA GLU A 6 16.24 3.06 1.96
C GLU A 6 16.23 4.23 0.99
N SER A 7 15.19 5.08 0.99
CA SER A 7 15.09 6.27 0.12
C SER A 7 16.26 7.25 0.27
N ALA A 8 16.93 7.28 1.42
CA ALA A 8 18.05 8.17 1.69
C ALA A 8 19.40 7.65 1.15
N ARG A 9 19.45 6.39 0.67
CA ARG A 9 20.68 5.80 0.14
C ARG A 9 20.97 6.29 -1.27
N PRO A 10 22.26 6.46 -1.65
CA PRO A 10 22.63 6.78 -3.03
C PRO A 10 22.35 5.62 -4.00
N ASP A 11 22.32 4.38 -3.50
CA ASP A 11 22.07 3.15 -4.24
C ASP A 11 20.69 2.54 -3.93
N ALA A 12 19.72 3.38 -3.53
CA ALA A 12 18.39 2.95 -3.12
C ALA A 12 17.68 2.12 -4.20
N LEU A 13 17.06 1.01 -3.78
CA LEU A 13 16.27 0.15 -4.68
C LEU A 13 14.94 0.80 -5.08
N PHE A 14 14.41 1.70 -4.26
CA PHE A 14 13.24 2.51 -4.55
C PHE A 14 13.31 3.83 -3.76
N ASN A 15 12.51 4.81 -4.18
CA ASN A 15 12.37 6.08 -3.48
C ASN A 15 10.91 6.29 -3.03
N ASP A 16 10.69 6.28 -1.72
CA ASP A 16 9.46 6.68 -1.05
C ASP A 16 9.71 7.99 -0.27
N PRO A 17 9.43 9.17 -0.86
CA PRO A 17 9.70 10.46 -0.24
C PRO A 17 8.73 10.78 0.91
N PHE A 18 7.63 10.03 1.02
CA PHE A 18 6.60 10.24 2.03
C PHE A 18 6.78 9.34 3.26
N ALA A 19 7.62 8.31 3.17
CA ALA A 19 7.85 7.33 4.24
C ALA A 19 8.24 7.96 5.59
N GLU A 20 9.08 8.98 5.56
CA GLU A 20 9.56 9.66 6.78
C GLU A 20 8.42 10.44 7.45
N ARG A 21 7.68 11.20 6.64
CA ARG A 21 6.51 11.98 7.08
C ARG A 21 5.42 11.10 7.68
N LEU A 22 5.11 9.98 7.01
CA LEU A 22 4.08 9.04 7.45
C LEU A 22 4.50 8.20 8.65
N ALA A 23 5.80 7.99 8.88
CA ALA A 23 6.27 7.29 10.08
C ALA A 23 5.95 8.08 11.36
N GLY A 24 5.99 9.41 11.31
CA GLY A 24 5.67 10.29 12.44
C GLY A 24 6.49 10.01 13.71
N GLN A 25 6.15 10.66 14.83
CA GLN A 25 6.83 10.38 16.12
C GLN A 25 6.54 8.97 16.67
N GLN A 26 5.36 8.41 16.37
CA GLN A 26 4.96 7.09 16.87
C GLN A 26 5.70 5.95 16.17
N GLY A 27 5.92 6.01 14.85
CA GLY A 27 6.73 5.03 14.12
C GLY A 27 8.20 5.05 14.54
N HIS A 28 8.72 6.23 14.88
CA HIS A 28 10.05 6.38 15.48
C HIS A 28 10.14 5.72 16.87
N ALA A 29 9.13 5.91 17.72
CA ALA A 29 9.09 5.32 19.05
C ALA A 29 9.00 3.78 19.01
N ILE A 30 8.26 3.21 18.05
CA ILE A 30 8.17 1.76 17.84
C ILE A 30 9.54 1.21 17.41
N VAL A 31 10.18 1.80 16.41
CA VAL A 31 11.49 1.34 15.90
C VAL A 31 12.60 1.50 16.95
N ALA A 32 12.55 2.54 17.77
CA ALA A 32 13.50 2.73 18.88
C ALA A 32 13.46 1.58 19.89
N ARG A 33 12.30 0.93 20.07
CA ARG A 33 12.08 -0.19 20.99
C ARG A 33 12.44 -1.57 20.40
N VAL A 34 12.69 -1.67 19.10
CA VAL A 34 13.09 -2.93 18.46
C VAL A 34 14.59 -3.20 18.67
N PRO A 35 15.00 -4.40 19.11
CA PRO A 35 16.41 -4.77 19.29
C PRO A 35 17.23 -4.54 18.01
N ARG A 36 18.44 -3.98 18.12
CA ARG A 36 19.30 -3.69 16.95
C ARG A 36 19.59 -4.91 16.07
N SER A 37 19.62 -6.11 16.67
CA SER A 37 19.87 -7.38 15.99
C SER A 37 18.74 -7.80 15.03
N THR A 38 17.51 -7.34 15.24
CA THR A 38 16.33 -7.61 14.39
C THR A 38 15.95 -6.43 13.49
N ARG A 39 16.80 -5.39 13.41
CA ARG A 39 16.57 -4.19 12.57
C ARG A 39 17.01 -4.35 11.12
N ASN A 40 17.36 -5.55 10.63
CA ASN A 40 17.67 -5.71 9.22
C ASN A 40 16.38 -5.63 8.39
N GLY A 41 15.91 -4.40 8.14
CA GLY A 41 14.75 -4.10 7.31
C GLY A 41 14.89 -4.53 5.85
N TRP A 42 15.92 -5.32 5.51
CA TRP A 42 16.17 -5.89 4.20
C TRP A 42 14.96 -6.66 3.66
N TRP A 43 14.29 -7.48 4.49
CA TRP A 43 13.07 -8.16 4.05
C TRP A 43 11.98 -7.16 3.64
N LEU A 44 11.82 -6.05 4.37
CA LEU A 44 10.83 -5.04 4.04
C LEU A 44 11.21 -4.32 2.74
N ILE A 45 12.48 -3.99 2.58
CA ILE A 45 13.02 -3.34 1.38
C ILE A 45 12.83 -4.24 0.15
N ALA A 46 13.28 -5.49 0.22
CA ALA A 46 13.12 -6.47 -0.85
C ALA A 46 11.64 -6.71 -1.18
N ARG A 47 10.78 -6.86 -0.16
CA ARG A 47 9.34 -6.99 -0.34
C ARG A 47 8.74 -5.79 -1.07
N THR A 48 9.06 -4.57 -0.64
CA THR A 48 8.56 -3.35 -1.30
C THR A 48 8.99 -3.32 -2.76
N LYS A 49 10.27 -3.56 -3.05
CA LYS A 49 10.78 -3.55 -4.43
C LYS A 49 10.12 -4.62 -5.31
N LEU A 50 10.03 -5.85 -4.83
CA LEU A 50 9.42 -6.96 -5.58
C LEU A 50 7.94 -6.69 -5.89
N ILE A 51 7.21 -6.12 -4.93
CA ILE A 51 5.80 -5.80 -5.13
C ILE A 51 5.63 -4.60 -6.06
N ASP A 52 6.50 -3.59 -5.97
CA ASP A 52 6.52 -2.48 -6.92
C ASP A 52 6.72 -2.98 -8.36
N ASP A 53 7.71 -3.86 -8.57
CA ASP A 53 8.00 -4.44 -9.89
C ASP A 53 6.82 -5.27 -10.40
N ALA A 54 6.21 -6.09 -9.54
CA ALA A 54 5.05 -6.91 -9.91
C ALA A 54 3.82 -6.06 -10.28
N ILE A 55 3.59 -4.94 -9.59
CA ILE A 55 2.50 -4.01 -9.89
C ILE A 55 2.73 -3.36 -11.25
N LEU A 56 3.93 -2.84 -11.50
CA LEU A 56 4.28 -2.20 -12.76
C LEU A 56 4.19 -3.18 -13.94
N GLU A 57 4.65 -4.42 -13.75
CA GLU A 57 4.53 -5.49 -14.74
C GLU A 57 3.05 -5.83 -15.02
N ALA A 58 2.23 -5.97 -13.98
CA ALA A 58 0.80 -6.25 -14.15
C ALA A 58 0.09 -5.15 -14.96
N ILE A 59 0.43 -3.87 -14.70
CA ILE A 59 -0.07 -2.71 -15.43
C ILE A 59 0.40 -2.76 -16.89
N ALA A 60 1.68 -3.05 -17.14
CA ALA A 60 2.20 -3.22 -18.50
C ALA A 60 1.48 -4.36 -19.27
N GLN A 61 1.00 -5.37 -18.55
CA GLN A 61 0.20 -6.48 -19.08
C GLN A 61 -1.33 -6.21 -19.08
N GLY A 62 -1.73 -4.94 -19.05
CA GLY A 62 -3.12 -4.52 -19.22
C GLY A 62 -3.99 -4.59 -17.97
N CYS A 63 -3.41 -4.67 -16.77
CA CYS A 63 -4.14 -4.35 -15.54
C CYS A 63 -4.59 -2.88 -15.61
N ASP A 64 -5.87 -2.61 -15.35
CA ASP A 64 -6.45 -1.27 -15.43
C ASP A 64 -6.83 -0.69 -14.05
N ARG A 65 -6.72 -1.51 -13.00
CA ARG A 65 -7.07 -1.10 -11.64
C ARG A 65 -6.26 -1.83 -10.58
N VAL A 66 -5.79 -1.11 -9.56
CA VAL A 66 -5.29 -1.71 -8.31
C VAL A 66 -6.30 -1.50 -7.19
N LEU A 67 -6.64 -2.57 -6.47
CA LEU A 67 -7.35 -2.53 -5.18
C LEU A 67 -6.34 -2.81 -4.07
N ASN A 68 -5.90 -1.76 -3.37
CA ASN A 68 -4.98 -1.85 -2.23
C ASN A 68 -5.77 -1.98 -0.93
N LEU A 69 -5.83 -3.21 -0.41
CA LEU A 69 -6.60 -3.58 0.78
C LEU A 69 -5.74 -3.45 2.04
N ALA A 70 -6.30 -2.83 3.08
CA ALA A 70 -5.55 -2.38 4.26
C ALA A 70 -4.33 -1.53 3.84
N ALA A 71 -4.59 -0.54 2.97
CA ALA A 71 -3.55 0.26 2.31
C ALA A 71 -2.62 0.99 3.29
N GLY A 72 -3.07 1.24 4.52
CA GLY A 72 -2.31 1.86 5.61
C GLY A 72 -1.49 3.05 5.13
N LEU A 73 -0.19 2.99 5.37
CA LEU A 73 0.77 4.03 5.02
C LEU A 73 1.49 3.78 3.67
N ASP A 74 0.87 3.03 2.75
CA ASP A 74 1.36 2.86 1.39
C ASP A 74 1.31 4.19 0.62
N THR A 75 2.34 4.49 -0.16
CA THR A 75 2.48 5.74 -0.93
C THR A 75 2.66 5.49 -2.42
N ARG A 76 2.51 4.25 -2.89
CA ARG A 76 2.63 3.86 -4.30
C ARG A 76 1.86 4.76 -5.27
N PRO A 77 0.61 5.19 -5.01
CA PRO A 77 -0.10 6.13 -5.89
C PRO A 77 0.62 7.46 -6.11
N TYR A 78 1.53 7.83 -5.21
CA TYR A 78 2.26 9.09 -5.24
C TYR A 78 3.69 8.95 -5.79
N ARG A 79 4.26 7.75 -5.77
CA ARG A 79 5.68 7.52 -6.11
C ARG A 79 5.94 6.61 -7.30
N LEU A 80 5.04 5.68 -7.62
CA LEU A 80 5.19 4.81 -8.78
C LEU A 80 4.89 5.59 -10.07
N ASP A 81 5.58 5.24 -11.15
CA ASP A 81 5.33 5.82 -12.47
C ASP A 81 4.08 5.18 -13.08
N LEU A 82 2.92 5.74 -12.74
CA LEU A 82 1.60 5.25 -13.12
C LEU A 82 1.00 6.16 -14.20
N PRO A 83 0.24 5.61 -15.17
CA PRO A 83 -0.57 6.43 -16.06
C PRO A 83 -1.53 7.33 -15.27
N ALA A 84 -1.69 8.59 -15.71
CA ALA A 84 -2.50 9.56 -14.99
C ALA A 84 -3.98 9.16 -14.88
N ASP A 85 -4.48 8.41 -15.84
CA ASP A 85 -5.83 7.87 -15.91
C ASP A 85 -6.00 6.51 -15.24
N PHE A 86 -4.90 5.86 -14.81
CA PHE A 86 -4.93 4.59 -14.08
C PHE A 86 -5.70 4.74 -12.77
N THR A 87 -6.52 3.75 -12.43
CA THR A 87 -7.34 3.79 -11.20
C THR A 87 -6.66 3.01 -10.08
N TRP A 88 -6.40 3.70 -8.98
CA TRP A 88 -5.92 3.11 -7.75
C TRP A 88 -6.96 3.30 -6.64
N VAL A 89 -7.43 2.19 -6.07
CA VAL A 89 -8.38 2.19 -4.96
C VAL A 89 -7.64 1.81 -3.69
N GLU A 90 -7.69 2.66 -2.67
CA GLU A 90 -7.25 2.33 -1.30
C GLU A 90 -8.46 2.00 -0.44
N ALA A 91 -8.43 0.85 0.22
CA ALA A 91 -9.43 0.44 1.20
C ALA A 91 -8.78 0.27 2.57
N ASP A 92 -9.28 0.99 3.57
CA ASP A 92 -8.84 0.88 4.96
C ASP A 92 -9.90 1.44 5.91
N LEU A 93 -9.68 1.26 7.20
CA LEU A 93 -10.53 1.81 8.24
C LEU A 93 -10.60 3.35 8.15
N PRO A 94 -11.77 3.95 8.43
CA PRO A 94 -11.95 5.41 8.31
C PRO A 94 -10.88 6.25 9.03
N PRO A 95 -10.46 5.94 10.28
CA PRO A 95 -9.43 6.73 10.96
C PRO A 95 -8.07 6.70 10.25
N LEU A 96 -7.68 5.54 9.72
CA LEU A 96 -6.39 5.38 9.04
C LEU A 96 -6.34 6.18 7.74
N LEU A 97 -7.43 6.19 6.97
CA LEU A 97 -7.52 6.99 5.75
C LEU A 97 -7.59 8.49 6.05
N ALA A 98 -8.28 8.89 7.11
CA ALA A 98 -8.35 10.30 7.54
C ALA A 98 -6.95 10.81 7.89
N ASP A 99 -6.22 10.09 8.74
CA ASP A 99 -4.85 10.43 9.14
C ASP A 99 -3.92 10.50 7.93
N LYS A 100 -3.95 9.49 7.05
CA LYS A 100 -3.14 9.45 5.83
C LYS A 100 -3.47 10.62 4.90
N THR A 101 -4.75 10.93 4.72
CA THR A 101 -5.21 12.02 3.85
C THR A 101 -4.71 13.36 4.36
N GLN A 102 -4.79 13.60 5.67
CA GLN A 102 -4.22 14.80 6.29
C GLN A 102 -2.69 14.86 6.13
N LEU A 103 -2.02 13.73 6.35
CA LEU A 103 -0.57 13.62 6.17
C LEU A 103 -0.12 13.71 4.71
N LEU A 104 -1.00 13.68 3.72
CA LEU A 104 -0.67 13.79 2.30
C LEU A 104 -1.45 14.91 1.60
N ALA A 105 -1.99 15.88 2.35
CA ALA A 105 -2.89 16.91 1.83
C ALA A 105 -2.25 17.84 0.78
N ASP A 106 -0.93 18.00 0.82
CA ASP A 106 -0.09 18.78 -0.09
C ASP A 106 0.58 17.91 -1.17
N ALA A 107 0.32 16.60 -1.17
CA ALA A 107 0.85 15.67 -2.16
C ALA A 107 -0.20 15.37 -3.23
N THR A 108 0.21 15.39 -4.49
CA THR A 108 -0.65 15.02 -5.62
C THR A 108 -0.37 13.58 -6.02
N PRO A 109 -1.37 12.68 -6.04
CA PRO A 109 -1.23 11.36 -6.63
C PRO A 109 -0.87 11.44 -8.12
N ARG A 110 -0.13 10.45 -8.63
CA ARG A 110 0.24 10.36 -10.05
C ARG A 110 -0.86 9.80 -10.93
N CYS A 111 -1.84 9.14 -10.32
CA CYS A 111 -2.97 8.47 -10.98
C CYS A 111 -4.31 8.88 -10.35
N LYS A 112 -5.43 8.34 -10.84
CA LYS A 112 -6.74 8.52 -10.20
C LYS A 112 -6.79 7.71 -8.91
N LEU A 113 -6.68 8.41 -7.78
CA LEU A 113 -6.72 7.80 -6.45
C LEU A 113 -8.13 7.90 -5.86
N ILE A 114 -8.72 6.75 -5.54
CA ILE A 114 -9.99 6.62 -4.83
C ILE A 114 -9.70 6.05 -3.45
N ARG A 115 -10.27 6.66 -2.40
CA ARG A 115 -10.17 6.18 -1.03
C ARG A 115 -11.54 5.72 -0.55
N SER A 116 -11.65 4.45 -0.20
CA SER A 116 -12.85 3.83 0.34
C SER A 116 -12.65 3.51 1.82
N ALA A 117 -13.39 4.20 2.68
CA ALA A 117 -13.39 3.94 4.11
C ALA A 117 -14.27 2.72 4.40
N VAL A 118 -13.64 1.57 4.65
CA VAL A 118 -14.32 0.29 4.79
C VAL A 118 -13.63 -0.57 5.84
N ASP A 119 -14.42 -1.21 6.71
CA ASP A 119 -13.95 -2.30 7.54
C ASP A 119 -14.03 -3.61 6.75
N LEU A 120 -12.89 -4.08 6.24
CA LEU A 120 -12.81 -5.32 5.48
C LEU A 120 -13.05 -6.58 6.34
N ALA A 121 -13.08 -6.48 7.67
CA ALA A 121 -13.44 -7.57 8.56
C ALA A 121 -14.95 -7.83 8.58
N ASP A 122 -15.77 -6.80 8.32
CA ASP A 122 -17.22 -6.92 8.16
C ASP A 122 -17.55 -7.54 6.78
N PRO A 123 -18.15 -8.74 6.70
CA PRO A 123 -18.47 -9.38 5.43
C PRO A 123 -19.41 -8.59 4.53
N GLN A 124 -20.38 -7.86 5.11
CA GLN A 124 -21.35 -7.09 4.33
C GLN A 124 -20.68 -5.84 3.75
N ALA A 125 -19.91 -5.12 4.56
CA ALA A 125 -19.17 -3.95 4.11
C ALA A 125 -18.12 -4.33 3.05
N ARG A 126 -17.39 -5.44 3.27
CA ARG A 126 -16.43 -5.98 2.32
C ARG A 126 -17.07 -6.36 0.98
N SER A 127 -18.22 -7.03 0.99
CA SER A 127 -18.93 -7.40 -0.25
C SER A 127 -19.34 -6.17 -1.04
N ALA A 128 -20.01 -5.21 -0.40
CA ALA A 128 -20.44 -3.97 -1.04
C ALA A 128 -19.25 -3.17 -1.61
N PHE A 129 -18.13 -3.12 -0.88
CA PHE A 129 -16.91 -2.51 -1.37
C PHE A 129 -16.38 -3.18 -2.63
N PHE A 130 -16.31 -4.51 -2.70
CA PHE A 130 -15.82 -5.19 -3.89
C PHE A 130 -16.74 -4.99 -5.09
N ASP A 131 -18.06 -5.02 -4.89
CA ASP A 131 -19.03 -4.75 -5.94
C ASP A 131 -18.81 -3.36 -6.57
N GLU A 132 -18.64 -2.33 -5.73
CA GLU A 132 -18.36 -0.96 -6.19
C GLU A 132 -16.96 -0.79 -6.78
N ALA A 133 -15.93 -1.30 -6.10
CA ALA A 133 -14.54 -1.10 -6.49
C ALA A 133 -14.14 -1.87 -7.76
N LEU A 134 -14.85 -2.95 -8.09
CA LEU A 134 -14.65 -3.72 -9.33
C LEU A 134 -15.59 -3.29 -10.45
N ASP A 135 -16.58 -2.44 -10.19
CA ASP A 135 -17.48 -1.97 -11.23
C ASP A 135 -16.71 -1.29 -12.37
N GLY A 136 -16.95 -1.77 -13.59
CA GLY A 136 -16.27 -1.33 -14.81
C GLY A 136 -14.78 -1.66 -14.92
N ALA A 137 -14.19 -2.45 -14.02
CA ALA A 137 -12.80 -2.92 -14.17
C ALA A 137 -12.71 -4.10 -15.13
N ASN A 138 -11.77 -4.08 -16.08
CA ASN A 138 -11.54 -5.22 -16.98
C ASN A 138 -10.53 -6.20 -16.38
N LYS A 139 -9.48 -5.69 -15.72
CA LYS A 139 -8.43 -6.51 -15.10
C LYS A 139 -7.90 -5.80 -13.87
N ALA A 140 -8.40 -6.21 -12.71
CA ALA A 140 -7.97 -5.66 -11.41
C ALA A 140 -6.87 -6.51 -10.76
N LEU A 141 -5.87 -5.83 -10.20
CA LEU A 141 -4.89 -6.41 -9.28
C LEU A 141 -5.31 -6.12 -7.84
N VAL A 142 -5.51 -7.17 -7.04
CA VAL A 142 -5.75 -7.03 -5.61
C VAL A 142 -4.42 -7.09 -4.87
N LEU A 143 -4.06 -5.98 -4.23
CA LEU A 143 -2.88 -5.82 -3.42
C LEU A 143 -3.26 -5.91 -1.94
N THR A 144 -2.54 -6.74 -1.19
CA THR A 144 -2.72 -6.86 0.25
C THR A 144 -1.35 -6.97 0.92
N GLU A 145 -0.83 -5.83 1.40
CA GLU A 145 0.44 -5.77 2.12
C GLU A 145 0.20 -5.61 3.61
N GLY A 146 0.47 -6.66 4.38
CA GLY A 146 0.44 -6.61 5.85
C GLY A 146 -0.73 -7.36 6.49
N LEU A 147 -1.70 -7.82 5.70
CA LEU A 147 -2.77 -8.71 6.17
C LEU A 147 -2.30 -10.16 6.38
N LEU A 148 -1.31 -10.66 5.61
CA LEU A 148 -0.85 -12.06 5.75
C LEU A 148 -0.22 -12.41 7.12
N MET A 149 0.15 -11.39 7.90
CA MET A 149 0.68 -11.55 9.26
C MET A 149 -0.40 -11.47 10.35
N TYR A 150 -1.66 -11.21 9.96
CA TYR A 150 -2.83 -11.10 10.85
C TYR A 150 -4.05 -11.92 10.39
N LEU A 151 -4.04 -12.49 9.18
CA LEU A 151 -5.05 -13.43 8.70
C LEU A 151 -4.67 -14.85 9.11
N ALA A 152 -5.66 -15.62 9.57
CA ALA A 152 -5.48 -17.06 9.76
C ALA A 152 -5.37 -17.73 8.38
N GLU A 153 -4.58 -18.81 8.25
CA GLU A 153 -4.34 -19.52 6.98
C GLU A 153 -5.62 -19.88 6.19
N ARG A 154 -6.75 -20.04 6.90
CA ARG A 154 -8.06 -20.33 6.31
C ARG A 154 -8.62 -19.26 5.37
N ASP A 155 -8.09 -18.05 5.40
CA ASP A 155 -8.60 -16.90 4.63
C ASP A 155 -7.79 -16.63 3.35
N VAL A 156 -6.78 -17.47 3.04
CA VAL A 156 -5.89 -17.30 1.88
C VAL A 156 -6.02 -18.49 0.94
N VAL A 157 -6.65 -18.29 -0.23
CA VAL A 157 -6.62 -19.25 -1.34
C VAL A 157 -5.67 -18.72 -2.40
N VAL A 158 -4.58 -19.46 -2.67
CA VAL A 158 -3.71 -19.18 -3.82
C VAL A 158 -4.35 -19.80 -5.06
N THR A 159 -4.91 -18.98 -5.94
CA THR A 159 -5.33 -19.42 -7.28
C THR A 159 -4.19 -19.15 -8.26
N SER A 160 -3.67 -20.23 -8.85
CA SER A 160 -2.67 -20.21 -9.92
C SER A 160 -3.27 -19.86 -11.27
#